data_AF-A0A7G8H2T2-F1
#
_entry.id   AF-A0A7G8H2T2-F1
#
_cell.length_a   1.000
_cell.length_b   1.000
_cell.length_c   1.000
_cell.angle_alpha   90.00
_cell.angle_beta   90.00
_cell.angle_gamma   90.00
#
_symmetry.space_group_name_H-M   'P 1'
#
loop_
_entity.id
_entity.type
_entity.pdbx_description
1 polymer ?
#
loop_
_entity_poly.entity_id
_entity_poly.type
_entity_poly.pdbx_seq_one_letter_code
_entity_poly.pdbx_strand_id
1 'polypeptide(L)'
;MKADDVLEFWFQQCRPWQWFRRRDSFDALVRERFGEAVERALTGDLNHWSCAPSSGLALVLLLDQFPRQIWRGESKAFAGDPQALQLSLEALERGWIAAESQRPRRQFWLMPQLHSEDISVVRAVIPLLERHVDEATANVACRHLAELERFGRYLGRNLALARMSSPEETAFLNAGPGSRSGFASPPQSISPVENAGDGHGPAGAKPHRGVAGAEANGSAR
;
A
#
# COMPACT_ATOMS: atom_id res chain seq x y z
N MET A 1 2.37 24.21 -16.39
CA MET A 1 1.83 22.86 -16.10
C MET A 1 0.75 22.96 -15.04
N LYS A 2 -0.37 22.27 -15.24
CA LYS A 2 -1.49 22.12 -14.29
C LYS A 2 -1.47 20.72 -13.67
N ALA A 3 -2.21 20.54 -12.57
CA ALA A 3 -2.34 19.24 -11.92
C ALA A 3 -2.92 18.15 -12.84
N ASP A 4 -3.91 18.53 -13.67
CA ASP A 4 -4.53 17.60 -14.60
C ASP A 4 -3.54 17.06 -15.64
N ASP A 5 -2.54 17.86 -16.05
CA ASP A 5 -1.50 17.41 -17.00
C ASP A 5 -0.70 16.21 -16.42
N VAL A 6 -0.43 16.24 -15.10
CA VAL A 6 0.29 15.18 -14.38
C VAL A 6 -0.57 13.92 -14.30
N LEU A 7 -1.84 14.06 -13.93
CA LEU A 7 -2.77 12.94 -13.81
C LEU A 7 -3.08 12.30 -15.16
N GLU A 8 -3.28 13.11 -16.19
CA GLU A 8 -3.50 12.67 -17.56
C GLU A 8 -2.32 11.84 -18.07
N PHE A 9 -1.11 12.38 -17.91
CA PHE A 9 0.10 11.65 -18.28
C PHE A 9 0.20 10.31 -17.54
N TRP A 10 0.03 10.33 -16.22
CA TRP A 10 0.30 9.16 -15.41
C TRP A 10 -0.77 8.07 -15.52
N PHE A 11 -2.04 8.44 -15.53
CA PHE A 11 -3.15 7.48 -15.48
C PHE A 11 -3.75 7.15 -16.85
N GLN A 12 -3.59 8.00 -17.87
CA GLN A 12 -4.18 7.78 -19.20
C GLN A 12 -3.13 7.48 -20.28
N GLN A 13 -2.02 8.22 -20.28
CA GLN A 13 -0.98 8.05 -21.31
C GLN A 13 -0.01 6.90 -20.98
N CYS A 14 0.31 6.69 -19.70
CA CYS A 14 1.17 5.59 -19.28
C CYS A 14 0.41 4.27 -19.15
N ARG A 15 1.11 3.16 -19.41
CA ARG A 15 0.65 1.81 -19.08
C ARG A 15 1.03 1.46 -17.64
N PRO A 16 0.23 0.65 -16.91
CA PRO A 16 0.52 0.30 -15.52
C PRO A 16 1.92 -0.27 -15.27
N TRP A 17 2.47 -1.03 -16.21
CA TRP A 17 3.82 -1.58 -16.11
C TRP A 17 4.93 -0.51 -16.15
N GLN A 18 4.65 0.68 -16.71
CA GLN A 18 5.61 1.81 -16.75
C GLN A 18 5.79 2.49 -15.41
N TRP A 19 4.78 2.43 -14.53
CA TRP A 19 4.85 3.09 -13.22
C TRP A 19 5.98 2.51 -12.34
N PHE A 20 6.15 1.19 -12.39
CA PHE A 20 7.05 0.47 -11.47
C PHE A 20 8.34 -0.03 -12.14
N ARG A 21 8.36 -0.18 -13.47
CA ARG A 21 9.50 -0.74 -14.19
C ARG A 21 10.50 0.35 -14.58
N ARG A 22 11.77 0.16 -14.21
CA ARG A 22 12.88 0.99 -14.71
C ARG A 22 13.01 0.87 -16.23
N ARG A 23 13.04 2.02 -16.90
CA ARG A 23 13.36 2.18 -18.33
C ARG A 23 13.94 3.56 -18.56
N ASP A 24 15.22 3.61 -18.93
CA ASP A 24 15.94 4.88 -19.04
C ASP A 24 15.29 5.88 -20.02
N SER A 25 14.68 5.39 -21.11
CA SER A 25 13.92 6.26 -22.04
C SER A 25 12.65 6.85 -21.45
N PHE A 26 11.96 6.11 -20.57
CA PHE A 26 10.79 6.62 -19.87
C PHE A 26 11.19 7.58 -18.75
N ASP A 27 12.27 7.29 -18.04
CA ASP A 27 12.82 8.16 -17.01
C ASP A 27 13.28 9.51 -17.60
N ALA A 28 13.90 9.48 -18.78
CA ALA A 28 14.26 10.69 -19.54
C ALA A 28 13.01 11.50 -19.94
N LEU A 29 11.95 10.84 -20.43
CA LEU A 29 10.68 11.50 -20.76
C LEU A 29 10.04 12.16 -19.54
N VAL A 30 10.03 11.48 -18.38
CA VAL A 30 9.49 12.04 -17.14
C VAL A 30 10.31 13.26 -16.70
N ARG A 31 11.65 13.16 -16.75
CA ARG A 31 12.54 14.29 -16.44
C ARG A 31 12.30 15.47 -17.36
N GLU A 32 12.22 15.25 -18.68
CA GLU A 32 12.00 16.31 -19.67
C GLU A 32 10.66 17.03 -19.45
N ARG A 33 9.57 16.27 -19.27
CA ARG A 33 8.23 16.85 -19.15
C ARG A 33 7.96 17.47 -17.79
N PHE A 34 8.41 16.83 -16.71
CA PHE A 34 7.97 17.15 -15.35
C PHE A 34 9.08 17.63 -14.41
N GLY A 35 10.35 17.66 -14.84
CA GLY A 35 11.48 18.04 -13.99
C GLY A 35 11.28 19.39 -13.29
N GLU A 36 10.86 20.42 -14.01
CA GLU A 36 10.58 21.74 -13.43
C GLU A 36 9.44 21.69 -12.40
N ALA A 37 8.36 20.96 -12.70
CA ALA A 37 7.23 20.82 -11.78
C ALA A 37 7.60 20.06 -10.50
N VAL A 38 8.48 19.06 -10.61
CA VAL A 38 9.00 18.33 -9.46
C VAL A 38 9.86 19.25 -8.58
N GLU A 39 10.78 20.02 -9.17
CA GLU A 39 11.58 21.00 -8.39
C GLU A 39 10.68 22.00 -7.65
N ARG A 40 9.65 22.53 -8.34
CA ARG A 40 8.66 23.44 -7.74
C ARG A 40 7.81 22.79 -6.65
N ALA A 41 7.51 21.49 -6.77
CA ALA A 41 6.82 20.75 -5.72
C ALA A 41 7.73 20.61 -4.48
N LEU A 42 9.01 20.26 -4.68
CA LEU A 42 9.99 20.12 -3.61
C LEU A 42 10.28 21.44 -2.89
N THR A 43 10.24 22.59 -3.57
CA THR A 43 10.38 23.92 -2.95
C THR A 43 9.09 24.42 -2.29
N GLY A 44 7.96 23.74 -2.48
CA GLY A 44 6.66 24.10 -1.90
C GLY A 44 5.84 25.11 -2.72
N ASP A 45 6.31 25.52 -3.91
CA ASP A 45 5.60 26.46 -4.78
C ASP A 45 4.24 25.91 -5.27
N LEU A 46 4.08 24.58 -5.25
CA LEU A 46 2.85 23.87 -5.61
C LEU A 46 1.99 23.46 -4.40
N ASN A 47 2.29 23.92 -3.18
CA ASN A 47 1.55 23.52 -1.97
C ASN A 47 0.04 23.77 -2.06
N HIS A 48 -0.39 24.81 -2.78
CA HIS A 48 -1.82 25.08 -3.00
C HIS A 48 -2.58 23.94 -3.69
N TRP A 49 -1.88 22.97 -4.31
CA TRP A 49 -2.50 21.77 -4.87
C TRP A 49 -3.03 20.82 -3.79
N SER A 50 -2.55 20.90 -2.55
CA SER A 50 -3.04 20.09 -1.42
C SER A 50 -4.45 20.45 -0.95
N CYS A 51 -5.09 21.47 -1.54
CA CYS A 51 -6.42 21.92 -1.15
C CYS A 51 -7.57 21.11 -1.77
N ALA A 52 -7.31 20.27 -2.78
CA ALA A 52 -8.33 19.45 -3.43
C ALA A 52 -7.82 18.04 -3.80
N PRO A 53 -8.70 17.03 -3.93
CA PRO A 53 -8.28 15.63 -4.11
C PRO A 53 -7.46 15.39 -5.38
N SER A 54 -7.94 15.87 -6.54
CA SER A 54 -7.24 15.63 -7.82
C SER A 54 -5.87 16.33 -7.86
N SER A 55 -5.81 17.60 -7.45
CA SER A 55 -4.54 18.33 -7.41
C SER A 55 -3.60 17.80 -6.33
N GLY A 56 -4.13 17.34 -5.20
CA GLY A 56 -3.36 16.71 -4.14
C GLY A 56 -2.70 15.42 -4.61
N LEU A 57 -3.43 14.58 -5.35
CA LEU A 57 -2.85 13.36 -5.92
C LEU A 57 -1.76 13.68 -6.96
N ALA A 58 -1.96 14.70 -7.79
CA ALA A 58 -0.92 15.16 -8.71
C ALA A 58 0.35 15.60 -7.95
N LEU A 59 0.18 16.32 -6.85
CA LEU A 59 1.29 16.73 -5.97
C LEU A 59 1.98 15.52 -5.34
N VAL A 60 1.25 14.50 -4.88
CA VAL A 60 1.83 13.23 -4.41
C VAL A 60 2.71 12.58 -5.49
N LEU A 61 2.26 12.53 -6.74
CA LEU A 61 3.06 11.97 -7.84
C LEU A 61 4.37 12.76 -8.06
N LEU A 62 4.30 14.10 -8.01
CA LEU A 62 5.46 14.97 -8.15
C LEU A 62 6.45 14.87 -6.98
N LEU A 63 5.97 14.55 -5.76
CA LEU A 63 6.81 14.46 -4.57
C LEU A 63 7.36 13.05 -4.31
N ASP A 64 6.63 11.99 -4.69
CA ASP A 64 6.99 10.61 -4.34
C ASP A 64 7.37 9.75 -5.55
N GLN A 65 6.64 9.84 -6.67
CA GLN A 65 6.85 8.93 -7.80
C GLN A 65 7.89 9.45 -8.79
N PHE A 66 7.73 10.69 -9.24
CA PHE A 66 8.59 11.25 -10.29
C PHE A 66 10.03 11.46 -9.81
N PRO A 67 10.30 11.90 -8.57
CA PRO A 67 11.67 12.00 -8.07
C PRO A 67 12.44 10.66 -8.16
N ARG A 68 11.76 9.54 -7.90
CA ARG A 68 12.34 8.19 -7.99
C ARG A 68 12.65 7.74 -9.42
N GLN A 69 12.01 8.34 -10.43
CA GLN A 69 12.30 8.11 -11.84
C GLN A 69 13.38 9.06 -12.35
N ILE A 70 13.31 10.32 -11.93
CA ILE A 70 14.25 11.36 -12.36
C ILE A 70 15.64 11.08 -11.77
N TRP A 71 15.77 10.92 -10.45
CA TRP A 71 17.05 10.84 -9.74
C TRP A 71 17.38 9.43 -9.24
N ARG A 72 17.21 8.42 -10.11
CA ARG A 72 17.44 7.01 -9.74
C ARG A 72 18.82 6.80 -9.10
N GLY A 73 18.82 6.24 -7.89
CA GLY A 73 20.05 5.93 -7.17
C GLY A 73 20.71 7.13 -6.50
N GLU A 74 20.07 8.30 -6.52
CA GLU A 74 20.54 9.50 -5.81
C GLU A 74 19.63 9.78 -4.60
N SER A 75 20.17 10.46 -3.58
CA SER A 75 19.40 10.86 -2.39
C SER A 75 18.21 11.74 -2.73
N LYS A 76 18.32 12.55 -3.80
CA LYS A 76 17.26 13.46 -4.26
C LYS A 76 15.97 12.73 -4.70
N ALA A 77 16.04 11.44 -5.03
CA ALA A 77 14.86 10.62 -5.30
C ALA A 77 13.90 10.49 -4.10
N PHE A 78 14.37 10.78 -2.89
CA PHE A 78 13.61 10.65 -1.64
C PHE A 78 13.31 12.00 -0.99
N ALA A 79 13.66 13.12 -1.65
CA ALA A 79 13.59 14.45 -1.05
C ALA A 79 12.14 14.87 -0.71
N GLY A 80 11.16 14.38 -1.47
CA GLY A 80 9.74 14.69 -1.26
C GLY A 80 9.01 13.71 -0.34
N ASP A 81 9.67 12.64 0.14
CA ASP A 81 9.04 11.58 0.96
C ASP A 81 8.27 12.17 2.17
N PRO A 82 8.82 13.10 2.97
CA PRO A 82 8.10 13.66 4.11
C PRO A 82 6.83 14.44 3.73
N GLN A 83 6.90 15.27 2.68
CA GLN A 83 5.76 16.07 2.22
C GLN A 83 4.67 15.18 1.61
N ALA A 84 5.06 14.16 0.83
CA ALA A 84 4.12 13.21 0.26
C ALA A 84 3.44 12.36 1.33
N LEU A 85 4.20 11.95 2.37
CA LEU A 85 3.66 11.22 3.51
C LEU A 85 2.61 12.04 4.25
N GLN A 86 2.93 13.30 4.58
CA GLN A 86 1.98 14.20 5.26
C GLN A 86 0.69 14.34 4.44
N LEU A 87 0.81 14.61 3.14
CA LEU A 87 -0.36 14.78 2.27
C LEU A 87 -1.18 13.48 2.12
N SER A 88 -0.53 12.32 2.11
CA SER A 88 -1.19 11.01 2.13
C SER A 88 -2.04 10.81 3.38
N LEU A 89 -1.51 11.15 4.55
CA LEU A 89 -2.21 11.05 5.83
C LEU A 89 -3.38 12.04 5.89
N GLU A 90 -3.18 13.29 5.47
CA GLU A 90 -4.26 14.29 5.39
C GLU A 90 -5.39 13.84 4.44
N ALA A 91 -5.05 13.21 3.31
CA ALA A 91 -6.05 12.70 2.37
C ALA A 91 -6.86 11.53 2.94
N LEU A 92 -6.25 10.71 3.81
CA LEU A 92 -6.96 9.67 4.55
C LEU A 92 -7.95 10.31 5.54
N GLU A 93 -7.51 11.27 6.34
CA GLU A 93 -8.33 11.99 7.31
C GLU A 93 -9.50 12.73 6.66
N ARG A 94 -9.27 13.35 5.50
CA ARG A 94 -10.31 14.05 4.72
C ARG A 94 -11.24 13.11 3.93
N GLY A 95 -11.03 11.79 4.02
CA GLY A 95 -11.85 10.80 3.31
C GLY A 95 -11.65 10.76 1.78
N TRP A 96 -10.63 11.44 1.25
CA TRP A 96 -10.37 11.51 -0.19
C TRP A 96 -10.02 10.15 -0.79
N ILE A 97 -9.30 9.32 -0.05
CA ILE A 97 -8.91 7.97 -0.49
C ILE A 97 -10.15 7.08 -0.61
N ALA A 98 -11.08 7.18 0.35
CA ALA A 98 -12.33 6.41 0.32
C ALA A 98 -13.27 6.88 -0.80
N ALA A 99 -13.30 8.18 -1.10
CA ALA A 99 -14.13 8.76 -2.15
C ALA A 99 -13.58 8.55 -3.57
N GLU A 100 -12.29 8.22 -3.73
CA GLU A 100 -11.67 7.99 -5.03
C GLU A 100 -12.16 6.66 -5.64
N SER A 101 -12.79 6.73 -6.82
CA SER A 101 -13.39 5.57 -7.48
C SER A 101 -12.34 4.66 -8.14
N GLN A 102 -11.21 5.21 -8.56
CA GLN A 102 -10.20 4.47 -9.31
C GLN A 102 -9.17 3.82 -8.37
N ARG A 103 -9.14 2.48 -8.36
CA ARG A 103 -8.18 1.69 -7.58
C ARG A 103 -6.72 2.13 -7.76
N PRO A 104 -6.20 2.35 -8.99
CA PRO A 104 -4.82 2.82 -9.15
C PRO A 104 -4.57 4.15 -8.43
N ARG A 105 -5.50 5.10 -8.48
CA ARG A 105 -5.36 6.40 -7.82
C ARG A 105 -5.32 6.26 -6.29
N ARG A 106 -6.12 5.35 -5.71
CA ARG A 106 -6.02 5.00 -4.28
C ARG A 106 -4.66 4.40 -3.90
N GLN A 107 -4.08 3.58 -4.77
CA GLN A 107 -2.74 3.05 -4.56
C GLN A 107 -1.69 4.16 -4.47
N PHE A 108 -1.70 5.11 -5.41
CA PHE A 108 -0.75 6.23 -5.40
C PHE A 108 -0.96 7.17 -4.20
N TRP A 109 -2.19 7.31 -3.70
CA TRP A 109 -2.45 8.01 -2.44
C TRP A 109 -1.80 7.34 -1.23
N LEU A 110 -1.78 6.00 -1.16
CA LEU A 110 -1.28 5.24 -0.01
C LEU A 110 0.22 4.92 -0.10
N MET A 111 0.83 4.99 -1.29
CA MET A 111 2.23 4.64 -1.48
C MET A 111 3.24 5.46 -0.65
N PRO A 112 3.07 6.76 -0.38
CA PRO A 112 3.99 7.49 0.48
C PRO A 112 4.13 6.88 1.89
N GLN A 113 3.06 6.30 2.44
CA GLN A 113 3.12 5.58 3.73
C GLN A 113 3.96 4.30 3.63
N LEU A 114 3.86 3.57 2.50
CA LEU A 114 4.68 2.40 2.21
C LEU A 114 6.17 2.74 1.98
N HIS A 115 6.49 4.00 1.70
CA HIS A 115 7.86 4.47 1.52
C HIS A 115 8.48 5.05 2.80
N SER A 116 7.73 5.13 3.90
CA SER A 116 8.26 5.54 5.19
C SER A 116 9.22 4.48 5.77
N GLU A 117 10.33 4.91 6.37
CA GLU A 117 11.17 4.03 7.21
C GLU A 117 10.65 3.96 8.67
N ASP A 118 9.49 4.55 8.97
CA ASP A 118 8.77 4.38 10.23
C ASP A 118 7.89 3.12 10.18
N ILE A 119 8.23 2.13 11.00
CA ILE A 119 7.52 0.85 11.14
C ILE A 119 6.03 1.06 11.46
N SER A 120 5.69 2.05 12.29
CA SER A 120 4.32 2.31 12.70
C SER A 120 3.45 2.76 11.53
N VAL A 121 4.01 3.59 10.65
CA VAL A 121 3.34 4.07 9.43
C VAL A 121 3.10 2.92 8.46
N VAL A 122 4.12 2.09 8.21
CA VAL A 122 3.99 0.94 7.29
C VAL A 122 3.01 -0.09 7.84
N ARG A 123 3.00 -0.35 9.15
CA ARG A 123 2.03 -1.25 9.77
C ARG A 123 0.61 -0.73 9.64
N ALA A 124 0.39 0.57 9.80
CA ALA A 124 -0.93 1.19 9.69
C ALA A 124 -1.49 1.17 8.25
N VAL A 125 -0.63 1.27 7.22
CA VAL A 125 -1.10 1.32 5.83
C VAL A 125 -1.50 -0.05 5.27
N ILE A 126 -0.98 -1.16 5.78
CA ILE A 126 -1.29 -2.52 5.28
C ILE A 126 -2.81 -2.80 5.20
N PRO A 127 -3.61 -2.66 6.27
CA PRO A 127 -5.05 -2.91 6.18
C PRO A 127 -5.78 -1.90 5.26
N LEU A 128 -5.23 -0.70 5.07
CA LEU A 128 -5.77 0.29 4.13
C LEU A 128 -5.51 -0.13 2.68
N LEU A 129 -4.32 -0.65 2.38
CA LEU A 129 -3.98 -1.20 1.06
C LEU A 129 -4.86 -2.39 0.73
N GLU A 130 -5.09 -3.30 1.68
CA GLU A 130 -5.98 -4.44 1.49
C GLU A 130 -7.42 -3.99 1.19
N ARG A 131 -7.95 -3.03 1.98
CA ARG A 131 -9.30 -2.50 1.83
C ARG A 131 -9.50 -1.70 0.54
N HIS A 132 -8.59 -0.78 0.24
CA HIS A 132 -8.78 0.22 -0.81
C HIS A 132 -8.11 -0.17 -2.12
N VAL A 133 -7.09 -1.01 -2.10
CA VAL A 133 -6.30 -1.33 -3.28
C VAL A 133 -6.51 -2.79 -3.67
N ASP A 134 -5.81 -3.71 -3.01
CA ASP A 134 -5.92 -5.16 -3.17
C ASP A 134 -4.96 -5.90 -2.23
N GLU A 135 -5.22 -7.21 -2.04
CA GLU A 135 -4.39 -8.11 -1.25
C GLU A 135 -2.95 -8.22 -1.77
N ALA A 136 -2.72 -8.20 -3.08
CA ALA A 136 -1.38 -8.35 -3.65
C ALA A 136 -0.47 -7.17 -3.27
N THR A 137 -1.02 -5.96 -3.24
CA THR A 137 -0.34 -4.73 -2.83
C THR A 137 -0.12 -4.71 -1.32
N ALA A 138 -1.10 -5.17 -0.53
CA ALA A 138 -0.92 -5.36 0.91
C ALA A 138 0.20 -6.36 1.23
N ASN A 139 0.29 -7.46 0.47
CA ASN A 139 1.37 -8.44 0.61
C ASN A 139 2.75 -7.86 0.24
N VAL A 140 2.83 -6.89 -0.67
CA VAL A 140 4.08 -6.14 -0.91
C VAL A 140 4.45 -5.33 0.33
N ALA A 141 3.48 -4.67 0.96
CA ALA A 141 3.69 -3.90 2.18
C ALA A 141 4.12 -4.75 3.37
N CYS A 142 3.59 -5.97 3.53
CA CYS A 142 4.05 -6.92 4.54
C CYS A 142 5.53 -7.27 4.37
N ARG A 143 6.01 -7.44 3.13
CA ARG A 143 7.44 -7.69 2.87
C ARG A 143 8.31 -6.48 3.20
N HIS A 144 7.85 -5.27 2.89
CA HIS A 144 8.53 -4.04 3.29
C HIS A 144 8.59 -3.88 4.80
N LEU A 145 7.50 -4.21 5.51
CA LEU A 145 7.46 -4.21 6.97
C LEU A 145 8.48 -5.19 7.56
N ALA A 146 8.58 -6.41 7.04
CA ALA A 146 9.55 -7.40 7.51
C ALA A 146 11.01 -6.95 7.30
N GLU A 147 11.31 -6.27 6.18
CA GLU A 147 12.62 -5.65 5.96
C GLU A 147 12.91 -4.57 7.00
N LEU A 148 11.94 -3.69 7.29
CA LEU A 148 12.08 -2.64 8.31
C LEU A 148 12.18 -3.22 9.73
N GLU A 149 11.41 -4.24 10.08
CA GLU A 149 11.48 -4.87 11.40
C GLU A 149 12.84 -5.54 11.64
N ARG A 150 13.48 -6.05 10.58
CA ARG A 150 14.80 -6.67 10.66
C ARG A 150 15.95 -5.66 10.68
N PHE A 151 15.90 -4.64 9.82
CA PHE A 151 17.05 -3.76 9.56
C PHE A 151 16.84 -2.31 10.00
N GLY A 152 15.61 -1.92 10.35
CA GLY A 152 15.23 -0.56 10.74
C GLY A 152 15.20 0.45 9.57
N ARG A 153 15.44 0.00 8.33
CA ARG A 153 15.55 0.85 7.13
C ARG A 153 15.42 0.04 5.85
N TYR A 154 15.18 0.71 4.73
CA TYR A 154 15.22 0.09 3.40
C TYR A 154 16.65 0.00 2.88
N LEU A 155 17.16 -1.22 2.77
CA LEU A 155 18.53 -1.49 2.34
C LEU A 155 18.78 -1.05 0.90
N GLY A 156 17.74 -1.09 0.06
CA GLY A 156 17.78 -0.59 -1.31
C GLY A 156 18.11 0.91 -1.43
N ARG A 157 18.00 1.68 -0.34
CA ARG A 157 18.34 3.11 -0.31
C ARG A 157 19.75 3.40 0.21
N ASN A 158 20.46 2.40 0.75
CA ASN A 158 21.74 2.64 1.44
C ASN A 158 22.76 3.37 0.57
N LEU A 159 22.98 2.89 -0.66
CA LEU A 159 23.91 3.53 -1.60
C LEU A 159 23.50 4.98 -1.92
N ALA A 160 22.22 5.18 -2.25
CA ALA A 160 21.69 6.49 -2.63
C ALA A 160 21.73 7.50 -1.47
N LEU A 161 21.61 7.04 -0.23
CA LEU A 161 21.67 7.84 1.00
C LEU A 161 23.06 7.83 1.66
N ALA A 162 24.10 7.34 0.99
CA ALA A 162 25.46 7.23 1.50
C ALA A 162 25.57 6.50 2.87
N ARG A 163 24.70 5.51 3.11
CA ARG A 163 24.71 4.65 4.30
C ARG A 163 25.59 3.44 4.05
N MET A 164 26.49 3.13 5.00
CA MET A 164 27.27 1.89 4.93
C MET A 164 26.37 0.69 5.25
N SER A 165 26.41 -0.32 4.37
CA SER A 165 25.76 -1.60 4.61
C SER A 165 26.63 -2.49 5.50
N SER A 166 26.03 -3.15 6.49
CA SER A 166 26.69 -4.19 7.27
C SER A 166 26.96 -5.43 6.41
N PRO A 167 27.82 -6.37 6.86
CA PRO A 167 27.98 -7.66 6.18
C PRO A 167 26.67 -8.43 6.05
N GLU A 168 25.80 -8.37 7.06
CA GLU A 168 24.47 -9.01 7.03
C GLU A 168 23.55 -8.37 5.98
N GLU A 169 23.49 -7.04 5.96
CA GLU A 169 22.69 -6.28 4.98
C GLU A 169 23.18 -6.56 3.56
N THR A 170 24.50 -6.65 3.36
CA THR A 170 25.12 -6.96 2.06
C THR A 170 24.79 -8.39 1.61
N ALA A 171 24.89 -9.36 2.52
CA ALA A 171 24.51 -10.75 2.24
C ALA A 171 23.02 -10.86 1.87
N PHE A 172 22.16 -10.14 2.58
CA PHE A 172 20.72 -10.09 2.31
C PHE A 172 20.41 -9.51 0.92
N LEU A 173 21.07 -8.41 0.54
CA LEU A 173 20.94 -7.78 -0.78
C LEU A 173 21.42 -8.71 -1.92
N ASN A 174 22.51 -9.46 -1.69
CA ASN A 174 23.12 -10.35 -2.69
C ASN A 174 22.34 -11.66 -2.90
N ALA A 175 21.56 -12.11 -1.92
CA ALA A 175 20.72 -13.29 -2.03
C ALA A 175 19.54 -13.16 -3.02
N GLY A 176 19.39 -11.98 -3.66
CA GLY A 176 18.46 -11.74 -4.76
C GLY A 176 17.01 -11.47 -4.33
N PRO A 177 16.09 -11.21 -5.28
CA PRO A 177 14.70 -10.85 -4.97
C PRO A 177 13.95 -11.91 -4.13
N GLY A 178 14.39 -13.17 -4.19
CA GLY A 178 13.85 -14.27 -3.38
C GLY A 178 14.08 -14.11 -1.87
N SER A 179 15.19 -13.50 -1.44
CA SER A 179 15.45 -13.23 -0.02
C SER A 179 14.53 -12.16 0.56
N ARG A 180 14.10 -11.21 -0.28
CA ARG A 180 13.04 -10.21 0.05
C ARG A 180 11.64 -10.81 0.02
N SER A 181 11.48 -12.02 -0.52
CA SER A 181 10.21 -12.74 -0.66
C SER A 181 9.99 -13.81 0.42
N GLY A 182 11.05 -14.19 1.16
CA GLY A 182 11.02 -15.23 2.20
C GLY A 182 10.33 -14.85 3.51
N PHE A 183 9.76 -13.64 3.61
CA PHE A 183 9.05 -13.17 4.82
C PHE A 183 7.54 -13.39 4.78
N ALA A 184 7.01 -14.07 3.76
CA ALA A 184 5.63 -14.52 3.76
C ALA A 184 5.50 -15.88 4.47
N SER A 185 5.39 -15.85 5.78
CA SER A 185 4.62 -16.86 6.53
C SER A 185 3.97 -16.18 7.73
N PRO A 186 2.64 -16.02 7.76
CA PRO A 186 1.97 -15.74 9.02
C PRO A 186 2.25 -16.90 9.98
N PRO A 187 2.42 -16.66 11.30
CA PRO A 187 2.48 -17.77 12.25
C PRO A 187 1.20 -18.59 12.10
N GLN A 188 1.37 -19.90 11.90
CA GLN A 188 0.24 -20.82 11.80
C GLN A 188 -0.60 -20.80 13.07
N SER A 189 -1.90 -20.91 12.84
CA SER A 189 -3.02 -21.08 13.78
C SER A 189 -2.66 -21.66 15.15
N ILE A 190 -3.02 -20.92 16.20
CA ILE A 190 -3.41 -21.54 17.47
C ILE A 190 -4.80 -22.16 17.29
N SER A 191 -4.85 -23.49 17.31
CA SER A 191 -6.09 -24.26 17.31
C SER A 191 -6.93 -23.95 18.57
N PRO A 192 -8.27 -24.08 18.52
CA PRO A 192 -9.11 -23.98 19.70
C PRO A 192 -8.82 -25.18 20.62
N VAL A 193 -8.55 -24.91 21.89
CA VAL A 193 -8.55 -25.94 22.93
C VAL A 193 -10.00 -26.42 23.11
N GLU A 194 -10.26 -27.66 22.68
CA GLU A 194 -11.37 -28.45 23.20
C GLU A 194 -11.14 -28.67 24.71
N ASN A 195 -12.13 -28.35 25.52
CA ASN A 195 -12.23 -28.93 26.85
C ASN A 195 -13.64 -29.46 27.06
N ALA A 196 -13.75 -30.78 27.07
CA ALA A 196 -14.90 -31.54 27.49
C ALA A 196 -14.65 -32.04 28.92
N GLY A 197 -15.64 -31.92 29.80
CA GLY A 197 -15.73 -32.82 30.96
C GLY A 197 -16.33 -32.23 32.23
N ASP A 198 -17.45 -32.84 32.62
CA ASP A 198 -18.04 -32.96 33.97
C ASP A 198 -18.91 -31.80 34.49
N GLY A 199 -20.19 -31.95 34.87
CA GLY A 199 -21.06 -33.12 35.02
C GLY A 199 -21.88 -32.99 36.31
N HIS A 200 -23.21 -32.81 36.21
CA HIS A 200 -24.22 -33.26 37.22
C HIS A 200 -25.66 -33.06 36.71
N GLY A 201 -26.44 -34.14 36.65
CA GLY A 201 -27.92 -34.14 36.46
C GLY A 201 -28.67 -33.96 37.79
N PRO A 202 -29.96 -34.41 37.95
CA PRO A 202 -30.77 -35.20 37.03
C PRO A 202 -32.30 -34.87 36.95
N ALA A 203 -32.99 -35.64 36.09
CA ALA A 203 -34.36 -36.19 36.19
C ALA A 203 -35.62 -35.36 35.83
N GLY A 204 -36.47 -35.93 34.96
CA GLY A 204 -37.90 -35.59 34.89
C GLY A 204 -38.69 -35.94 33.59
N ALA A 205 -39.16 -37.19 33.49
CA ALA A 205 -40.43 -37.68 32.88
C ALA A 205 -40.81 -37.45 31.38
N LYS A 206 -41.39 -38.51 30.79
CA LYS A 206 -41.88 -38.74 29.41
C LYS A 206 -43.34 -38.21 29.17
N PRO A 207 -44.10 -38.64 28.12
CA PRO A 207 -44.10 -38.19 26.71
C PRO A 207 -45.53 -37.81 26.22
N HIS A 208 -45.73 -37.28 25.00
CA HIS A 208 -46.99 -37.48 24.26
C HIS A 208 -46.84 -37.33 22.73
N ARG A 209 -47.87 -37.83 22.04
CA ARG A 209 -47.97 -38.50 20.73
C ARG A 209 -48.69 -37.61 19.70
N GLY A 210 -48.50 -37.83 18.39
CA GLY A 210 -49.39 -37.32 17.32
C GLY A 210 -48.65 -36.92 16.03
N VAL A 211 -48.36 -37.84 15.09
CA VAL A 211 -49.18 -38.30 13.94
C VAL A 211 -49.31 -37.28 12.79
N ALA A 212 -48.61 -37.62 11.70
CA ALA A 212 -48.95 -37.64 10.26
C ALA A 212 -49.84 -36.56 9.61
N GLY A 213 -49.46 -36.18 8.39
CA GLY A 213 -50.39 -35.68 7.37
C GLY A 213 -49.72 -34.90 6.26
N ALA A 214 -49.53 -35.54 5.11
CA ALA A 214 -49.03 -34.98 3.85
C ALA A 214 -50.18 -34.37 3.01
N GLU A 215 -49.78 -33.82 1.86
CA GLU A 215 -50.56 -33.42 0.67
C GLU A 215 -51.12 -31.98 0.67
N ALA A 216 -50.72 -31.07 -0.24
CA ALA A 216 -50.65 -31.02 -1.71
C ALA A 216 -51.92 -30.44 -2.37
N ASN A 217 -51.67 -29.67 -3.46
CA ASN A 217 -52.58 -28.88 -4.29
C ASN A 217 -53.10 -27.56 -3.68
N GLY A 218 -53.10 -26.43 -4.36
CA GLY A 218 -52.89 -26.15 -5.77
C GLY A 218 -53.88 -25.08 -6.24
N SER A 219 -53.41 -24.21 -7.13
CA SER A 219 -54.19 -23.47 -8.14
C SER A 219 -54.58 -22.00 -7.89
N ALA A 220 -54.08 -21.19 -8.83
CA ALA A 220 -54.72 -20.09 -9.55
C ALA A 220 -55.07 -18.79 -8.81
N ARG A 221 -54.36 -17.71 -9.18
CA ARG A 221 -54.79 -16.82 -10.26
C ARG A 221 -53.61 -16.01 -10.81
#